data_AF-A0AAN6BS73-F1
#
_entry.id   AF-A0AAN6BS73-F1
#
_cell.length_a   1.000
_cell.length_b   1.000
_cell.length_c   1.000
_cell.angle_alpha   90.00
_cell.angle_beta   90.00
_cell.angle_gamma   90.00
#
_symmetry.space_group_name_H-M   'P 1'
#
loop_
_entity.id
_entity.type
_entity.pdbx_description
1 polymer ?
#
loop_
_entity_poly.entity_id
_entity_poly.type
_entity_poly.pdbx_seq_one_letter_code
_entity_poly.pdbx_strand_id
1 'polypeptide(L)'
;MFIPYRGPSEKKDGNTRRAINAFVATEASTRRRKRRGEEVEQRARQGTLRWLQIPDRPDSNEPIFDERHQPPEDDGQAQKKPSTKALVVPTPVGAGRFYPFGELASRGPLTARALSYYFDILLPHDAKALGLGEVGTISFGRGLLSWASNHDLILHGLAAFTLCSLECQDVTGNTSRAIMFHRNKVLLDLHSRLSRQQVDDVLIQGMTLLIPVDDYLGHYEFGPVHLNGMREVVKLRGGFDAVGSSDENAFGRNLRMSLLVTQSMVEFHVQTTITHGQASLATRELSCLLPVWQETGLDLPSGFRDLACYGYLSAEGIGKVRDFSHWLTRSKESEPTMRQTWRCSMSRNLSNLEKCICVTLVCLADDLSAMGTHPAALIFRKPQRRAEVLAAVAEVWNDPLLMECVIWMCTVVATPRNRQIISREKQWQLLRRSILQRYSASNWNDIRQILQRFFYDPSRENDWEEAWNIVLAGPSGMGTKEAQGRG
;
A
#
# COMPACT_ATOMS: atom_id res chain seq x y z
N MET A 1 -3.94 -16.91 -18.73
CA MET A 1 -5.37 -17.05 -18.37
C MET A 1 -5.62 -16.22 -17.10
N PHE A 2 -6.10 -14.98 -17.25
CA PHE A 2 -6.46 -14.11 -16.10
C PHE A 2 -7.95 -14.30 -15.78
N ILE A 3 -8.28 -14.49 -14.50
CA ILE A 3 -9.62 -14.85 -14.04
C ILE A 3 -10.53 -13.61 -14.02
N PRO A 4 -11.82 -13.71 -14.41
CA PRO A 4 -12.79 -12.65 -14.23
C PRO A 4 -12.97 -12.33 -12.74
N TYR A 5 -12.87 -11.06 -12.36
CA TYR A 5 -13.06 -10.55 -11.00
C TYR A 5 -14.52 -10.67 -10.51
N ARG A 6 -15.01 -11.89 -10.30
CA ARG A 6 -16.24 -12.17 -9.56
C ARG A 6 -15.92 -13.22 -8.48
N GLY A 7 -15.50 -12.74 -7.31
CA GLY A 7 -15.33 -13.53 -6.08
C GLY A 7 -16.26 -13.05 -4.96
N PRO A 8 -16.64 -13.93 -4.01
CA PRO A 8 -17.86 -13.82 -3.20
C PRO A 8 -17.79 -12.69 -2.15
N SER A 9 -18.91 -11.98 -1.99
CA SER A 9 -19.05 -10.73 -1.23
C SER A 9 -19.07 -10.89 0.30
N GLU A 10 -18.97 -12.11 0.82
CA GLU A 10 -19.33 -12.41 2.21
C GLU A 10 -18.21 -12.15 3.23
N LYS A 11 -16.95 -11.97 2.79
CA LYS A 11 -15.80 -11.68 3.67
C LYS A 11 -15.26 -10.24 3.59
N LYS A 12 -15.96 -9.33 2.88
CA LYS A 12 -15.49 -7.96 2.67
C LYS A 12 -15.92 -7.02 3.81
N ASP A 13 -15.04 -6.06 4.13
CA ASP A 13 -15.32 -4.98 5.08
C ASP A 13 -16.66 -4.28 4.78
N GLY A 14 -17.40 -3.93 5.84
CA GLY A 14 -18.75 -3.40 5.75
C GLY A 14 -18.83 -2.05 5.01
N ASN A 15 -17.75 -1.26 5.03
CA ASN A 15 -17.68 0.00 4.30
C ASN A 15 -17.39 -0.23 2.81
N THR A 16 -16.50 -1.15 2.48
CA THR A 16 -16.26 -1.59 1.09
C THR A 16 -17.52 -2.21 0.49
N ARG A 17 -18.26 -3.03 1.25
CA ARG A 17 -19.53 -3.62 0.82
C ARG A 17 -20.60 -2.56 0.56
N ARG A 18 -20.70 -1.54 1.42
CA ARG A 18 -21.63 -0.41 1.22
C ARG A 18 -21.26 0.43 -0.01
N ALA A 19 -19.97 0.69 -0.23
CA ALA A 19 -19.51 1.42 -1.41
C ALA A 19 -19.79 0.65 -2.72
N ILE A 20 -19.55 -0.67 -2.73
CA ILE A 20 -19.86 -1.55 -3.87
C ILE A 20 -21.38 -1.60 -4.11
N ASN A 21 -22.18 -1.76 -3.06
CA ASN A 21 -23.64 -1.83 -3.20
C ASN A 21 -24.25 -0.49 -3.64
N ALA A 22 -23.73 0.64 -3.15
CA ALA A 22 -24.13 1.97 -3.60
C ALA A 22 -23.77 2.20 -5.07
N PHE A 23 -22.59 1.74 -5.51
CA PHE A 23 -22.18 1.81 -6.90
C PHE A 23 -23.04 0.91 -7.81
N VAL A 24 -23.28 -0.34 -7.41
CA VAL A 24 -24.18 -1.27 -8.13
C VAL A 24 -25.61 -0.73 -8.19
N ALA A 25 -26.12 -0.10 -7.13
CA ALA A 25 -27.42 0.54 -7.13
C ALA A 25 -27.47 1.76 -8.08
N THR A 26 -26.38 2.52 -8.17
CA THR A 26 -26.25 3.67 -9.08
C THR A 26 -26.16 3.21 -10.54
N GLU A 27 -25.47 2.11 -10.82
CA GLU A 27 -25.38 1.51 -12.15
C GLU A 27 -26.72 0.86 -12.57
N ALA A 28 -27.41 0.20 -11.63
CA ALA A 28 -28.73 -0.38 -11.87
C ALA A 28 -29.80 0.70 -12.11
N SER A 29 -29.72 1.84 -11.42
CA SER A 29 -30.63 2.97 -11.63
C SER A 29 -30.39 3.67 -12.96
N THR A 30 -29.12 3.84 -13.39
CA THR A 30 -28.80 4.37 -14.73
C THR A 30 -29.24 3.42 -15.84
N ARG A 31 -29.07 2.10 -15.67
CA ARG A 31 -29.58 1.10 -16.62
C ARG A 31 -31.11 1.06 -16.69
N ARG A 32 -31.82 1.23 -15.57
CA ARG A 32 -33.29 1.35 -15.55
C ARG A 32 -33.77 2.64 -16.22
N ARG A 33 -33.03 3.74 -16.06
CA ARG A 33 -33.35 5.02 -16.71
C ARG A 33 -33.13 4.95 -18.23
N LYS A 34 -32.12 4.20 -18.68
CA LYS A 34 -31.86 3.93 -20.10
C LYS A 34 -32.91 3.00 -20.72
N ARG A 35 -33.32 1.94 -20.00
CA ARG A 35 -34.40 1.01 -20.44
C ARG A 35 -35.78 1.67 -20.55
N ARG A 36 -36.12 2.63 -19.67
CA ARG A 36 -37.38 3.38 -19.78
C ARG A 36 -37.45 4.33 -20.98
N GLY A 37 -36.32 4.66 -21.61
CA GLY A 37 -36.28 5.37 -22.89
C GLY A 37 -36.30 4.45 -24.11
N GLU A 38 -35.96 3.16 -23.94
CA GLU A 38 -35.83 2.17 -25.01
C GLU A 38 -37.09 1.28 -25.19
N GLU A 39 -38.10 1.41 -24.32
CA GLU A 39 -39.32 0.56 -24.31
C GLU A 39 -40.36 0.90 -25.41
N VAL A 40 -40.17 1.97 -26.20
CA VAL A 40 -41.09 2.32 -27.31
C VAL A 40 -40.67 1.70 -28.65
N GLU A 41 -39.43 1.25 -28.83
CA GLU A 41 -38.93 0.78 -30.15
C GLU A 41 -38.70 -0.73 -30.27
N GLN A 42 -38.89 -1.54 -29.22
CA GLN A 42 -38.54 -2.97 -29.24
C GLN A 42 -39.71 -3.95 -29.51
N ARG A 43 -40.69 -3.57 -30.34
CA ARG A 43 -41.66 -4.53 -30.90
C ARG A 43 -41.41 -4.79 -32.39
N ALA A 44 -40.19 -5.24 -32.72
CA ALA A 44 -39.98 -6.05 -33.91
C ALA A 44 -38.66 -6.83 -33.80
N ARG A 45 -38.77 -8.16 -33.81
CA ARG A 45 -37.74 -9.18 -34.13
C ARG A 45 -36.88 -9.71 -32.97
N GLN A 46 -37.44 -10.73 -32.33
CA GLN A 46 -36.71 -11.81 -31.64
C GLN A 46 -36.13 -12.81 -32.65
N GLY A 47 -34.94 -13.36 -32.37
CA GLY A 47 -34.46 -14.63 -32.93
C GLY A 47 -32.98 -14.77 -33.33
N THR A 48 -32.08 -14.90 -32.32
CA THR A 48 -30.99 -15.92 -32.21
C THR A 48 -29.93 -16.01 -33.34
N LEU A 49 -28.61 -15.74 -33.24
CA LEU A 49 -27.62 -15.39 -32.19
C LEU A 49 -26.56 -14.47 -32.85
N ARG A 50 -26.34 -13.25 -32.33
CA ARG A 50 -25.44 -12.22 -32.87
C ARG A 50 -24.43 -11.76 -31.80
N TRP A 51 -23.15 -11.72 -32.14
CA TRP A 51 -22.22 -10.67 -31.66
C TRP A 51 -21.31 -10.28 -32.83
N LEU A 52 -21.88 -9.50 -33.76
CA LEU A 52 -21.22 -8.89 -34.93
C LEU A 52 -20.23 -7.82 -34.46
N GLN A 53 -18.97 -7.81 -34.93
CA GLN A 53 -18.55 -7.28 -36.23
C GLN A 53 -19.09 -5.86 -36.49
N ILE A 54 -18.20 -4.88 -36.39
CA ILE A 54 -18.36 -3.60 -37.06
C ILE A 54 -17.23 -3.55 -38.10
N PRO A 55 -17.51 -3.61 -39.41
CA PRO A 55 -16.63 -3.05 -40.42
C PRO A 55 -17.15 -1.67 -40.88
N ASP A 56 -16.25 -0.69 -40.75
CA ASP A 56 -15.99 0.54 -41.50
C ASP A 56 -17.09 1.53 -41.98
N ARG A 57 -16.79 2.81 -41.70
CA ARG A 57 -17.04 4.15 -42.33
C ARG A 57 -18.00 4.27 -43.55
N PRO A 58 -18.65 5.44 -43.84
CA PRO A 58 -18.04 6.79 -43.87
C PRO A 58 -18.94 8.02 -43.52
N ASP A 59 -18.26 9.19 -43.44
CA ASP A 59 -18.62 10.59 -43.74
C ASP A 59 -20.01 11.23 -43.50
N SER A 60 -19.90 12.46 -42.96
CA SER A 60 -20.67 13.70 -43.24
C SER A 60 -22.18 13.76 -43.01
N ASN A 61 -22.62 14.61 -42.07
CA ASN A 61 -23.34 15.87 -42.38
C ASN A 61 -23.80 16.58 -41.08
N GLU A 62 -23.47 17.87 -40.95
CA GLU A 62 -24.13 18.85 -40.07
C GLU A 62 -25.63 19.01 -40.46
N PRO A 63 -26.52 19.48 -39.56
CA PRO A 63 -26.77 20.93 -39.31
C PRO A 63 -26.94 21.27 -37.79
N ILE A 64 -26.55 22.43 -37.25
CA ILE A 64 -26.99 23.84 -37.37
C ILE A 64 -28.36 24.17 -36.70
N PHE A 65 -28.32 25.22 -35.85
CA PHE A 65 -29.39 26.10 -35.28
C PHE A 65 -30.30 25.59 -34.13
N ASP A 66 -30.80 26.41 -33.19
CA ASP A 66 -30.46 27.74 -32.65
C ASP A 66 -31.24 27.98 -31.33
N GLU A 67 -30.72 28.91 -30.53
CA GLU A 67 -31.38 29.89 -29.64
C GLU A 67 -32.64 29.63 -28.76
N ARG A 68 -32.46 30.09 -27.51
CA ARG A 68 -33.38 30.81 -26.59
C ARG A 68 -34.56 30.03 -25.99
N HIS A 69 -34.63 30.06 -24.65
CA HIS A 69 -35.74 30.65 -23.85
C HIS A 69 -35.43 30.54 -22.33
N GLN A 70 -35.14 31.68 -21.69
CA GLN A 70 -35.56 32.00 -20.31
C GLN A 70 -37.02 32.53 -20.36
N PRO A 71 -37.85 32.59 -19.30
CA PRO A 71 -37.57 33.05 -17.92
C PRO A 71 -38.52 32.38 -16.84
N PRO A 72 -38.95 33.00 -15.71
CA PRO A 72 -38.34 33.92 -14.74
C PRO A 72 -38.39 33.39 -13.27
N GLU A 73 -37.84 34.21 -12.36
CA GLU A 73 -37.79 34.14 -10.89
C GLU A 73 -39.16 34.22 -10.20
N ASP A 74 -39.30 33.58 -9.03
CA ASP A 74 -40.26 33.95 -7.97
C ASP A 74 -39.69 33.65 -6.57
N ASP A 75 -40.01 34.54 -5.65
CA ASP A 75 -39.42 34.77 -4.32
C ASP A 75 -39.72 33.68 -3.28
N GLY A 76 -38.78 33.44 -2.35
CA GLY A 76 -39.05 32.50 -1.25
C GLY A 76 -37.94 32.31 -0.23
N GLN A 77 -37.82 33.27 0.68
CA GLN A 77 -37.42 33.12 2.10
C GLN A 77 -36.03 32.56 2.47
N ALA A 78 -35.30 33.44 3.15
CA ALA A 78 -34.04 33.20 3.85
C ALA A 78 -34.10 32.00 4.84
N GLN A 79 -33.38 30.93 4.51
CA GLN A 79 -32.82 30.00 5.49
C GLN A 79 -31.33 30.30 5.65
N LYS A 80 -30.95 30.77 6.85
CA LYS A 80 -29.56 30.89 7.32
C LYS A 80 -28.86 29.54 7.19
N LYS A 81 -28.05 29.36 6.15
CA LYS A 81 -27.11 28.24 6.06
C LYS A 81 -25.94 28.53 7.02
N PRO A 82 -25.52 27.57 7.87
CA PRO A 82 -24.26 27.69 8.57
C PRO A 82 -23.14 27.73 7.53
N SER A 83 -22.29 28.75 7.62
CA SER A 83 -21.05 28.88 6.88
C SER A 83 -20.14 27.69 7.23
N THR A 84 -20.26 26.59 6.51
CA THR A 84 -19.18 25.62 6.36
C THR A 84 -18.05 26.35 5.65
N LYS A 85 -17.10 26.88 6.44
CA LYS A 85 -15.79 27.26 5.93
C LYS A 85 -15.21 26.00 5.30
N ALA A 86 -15.30 25.91 3.97
CA ALA A 86 -14.58 24.91 3.21
C ALA A 86 -13.12 24.99 3.67
N LEU A 87 -12.61 23.89 4.23
CA LEU A 87 -11.18 23.78 4.49
C LEU A 87 -10.51 24.03 3.14
N VAL A 88 -9.74 25.11 3.05
CA VAL A 88 -8.92 25.40 1.88
C VAL A 88 -7.91 24.27 1.80
N VAL A 89 -8.21 23.29 0.94
CA VAL A 89 -7.27 22.22 0.59
C VAL A 89 -6.13 22.92 -0.16
N PRO A 90 -4.87 22.79 0.29
CA PRO A 90 -3.76 23.44 -0.38
C PRO A 90 -3.73 23.03 -1.85
N THR A 91 -3.85 23.99 -2.74
CA THR A 91 -3.69 23.80 -4.18
C THR A 91 -2.25 23.32 -4.42
N PRO A 92 -2.02 22.18 -5.08
CA PRO A 92 -0.67 21.76 -5.44
C PRO A 92 -0.01 22.84 -6.30
N VAL A 93 1.22 23.21 -5.95
CA VAL A 93 1.98 24.30 -6.57
C VAL A 93 2.11 24.13 -8.10
N GLY A 94 2.06 22.89 -8.60
CA GLY A 94 2.27 22.56 -10.01
C GLY A 94 1.04 22.28 -10.89
N ALA A 95 -0.19 22.23 -10.33
CA ALA A 95 -1.37 21.88 -11.11
C ALA A 95 -1.71 22.96 -12.15
N GLY A 96 -1.19 22.80 -13.37
CA GLY A 96 -1.44 23.67 -14.52
C GLY A 96 -0.33 24.66 -14.90
N ARG A 97 0.73 24.84 -14.09
CA ARG A 97 1.84 25.76 -14.41
C ARG A 97 3.11 25.09 -14.93
N PHE A 98 3.41 23.86 -14.52
CA PHE A 98 4.71 23.21 -14.80
C PHE A 98 4.63 21.96 -15.67
N TYR A 99 3.43 21.39 -15.83
CA TYR A 99 3.21 20.18 -16.61
C TYR A 99 2.04 20.39 -17.56
N PRO A 100 2.08 19.85 -18.79
CA PRO A 100 1.02 19.98 -19.78
C PRO A 100 -0.20 19.09 -19.43
N PHE A 101 -0.66 19.14 -18.18
CA PHE A 101 -1.79 18.33 -17.69
C PHE A 101 -3.16 18.88 -18.08
N GLY A 102 -3.25 19.95 -18.88
CA GLY A 102 -4.54 20.58 -19.22
C GLY A 102 -5.59 19.60 -19.75
N GLU A 103 -5.21 18.74 -20.69
CA GLU A 103 -6.08 17.68 -21.23
C GLU A 103 -6.11 16.42 -20.34
N LEU A 104 -5.06 16.18 -19.55
CA LEU A 104 -4.94 14.98 -18.70
C LEU A 104 -5.77 15.12 -17.42
N ALA A 105 -5.98 16.35 -16.94
CA ALA A 105 -6.75 16.69 -15.75
C ALA A 105 -8.23 16.28 -15.85
N SER A 106 -8.79 16.24 -17.05
CA SER A 106 -10.19 15.88 -17.31
C SER A 106 -10.44 14.36 -17.38
N ARG A 107 -9.38 13.54 -17.40
CA ARG A 107 -9.49 12.08 -17.59
C ARG A 107 -10.01 11.31 -16.37
N GLY A 108 -10.27 11.99 -15.26
CA GLY A 108 -10.84 11.34 -14.07
C GLY A 108 -10.81 12.20 -12.81
N PRO A 109 -11.50 11.76 -11.75
CA PRO A 109 -11.53 12.46 -10.47
C PRO A 109 -10.12 12.54 -9.86
N LEU A 110 -9.72 13.74 -9.42
CA LEU A 110 -8.44 14.02 -8.77
C LEU A 110 -7.18 13.71 -9.60
N THR A 111 -7.30 13.43 -10.90
CA THR A 111 -6.16 13.11 -11.79
C THR A 111 -5.06 14.16 -11.74
N ALA A 112 -5.42 15.44 -11.89
CA ALA A 112 -4.45 16.54 -11.89
C ALA A 112 -3.70 16.66 -10.56
N ARG A 113 -4.42 16.49 -9.44
CA ARG A 113 -3.83 16.50 -8.09
C ARG A 113 -2.88 15.34 -7.92
N ALA A 114 -3.27 14.15 -8.35
CA ALA A 114 -2.46 12.94 -8.26
C ALA A 114 -1.17 13.08 -9.07
N LEU A 115 -1.25 13.46 -10.35
CA LEU A 115 -0.07 13.61 -11.20
C LEU A 115 0.84 14.72 -10.69
N SER A 116 0.31 15.89 -10.31
CA SER A 116 1.14 16.98 -9.75
C SER A 116 1.89 16.51 -8.51
N TYR A 117 1.20 15.83 -7.58
CA TYR A 117 1.85 15.29 -6.40
C TYR A 117 2.89 14.22 -6.74
N TYR A 118 2.64 13.38 -7.75
CA TYR A 118 3.61 12.37 -8.18
C TYR A 118 4.90 13.03 -8.63
N PHE A 119 4.84 13.95 -9.59
CA PHE A 119 6.03 14.56 -10.17
C PHE A 119 6.74 15.55 -9.22
N ASP A 120 5.98 16.28 -8.39
CA ASP A 120 6.56 17.26 -7.47
C ASP A 120 7.12 16.62 -6.19
N ILE A 121 6.49 15.55 -5.69
CA ILE A 121 6.80 14.98 -4.38
C ILE A 121 7.34 13.55 -4.50
N LEU A 122 6.64 12.62 -5.17
CA LEU A 122 7.05 11.20 -5.18
C LEU A 122 8.26 10.92 -6.07
N LEU A 123 8.31 11.50 -7.27
CA LEU A 123 9.34 11.22 -8.27
C LEU A 123 10.77 11.42 -7.74
N PRO A 124 11.12 12.51 -7.01
CA PRO A 124 12.45 12.64 -6.41
C PRO A 124 12.80 11.50 -5.44
N HIS A 125 11.83 11.00 -4.68
CA HIS A 125 12.04 9.89 -3.75
C HIS A 125 12.16 8.55 -4.48
N ASP A 126 11.30 8.28 -5.46
CA ASP A 126 11.36 7.09 -6.30
C ASP A 126 12.71 7.04 -7.05
N ALA A 127 13.13 8.16 -7.63
CA ALA A 127 14.40 8.26 -8.35
C ALA A 127 15.61 8.02 -7.42
N LYS A 128 15.56 8.57 -6.20
CA LYS A 128 16.58 8.28 -5.18
C LYS A 128 16.60 6.79 -4.80
N ALA A 129 15.44 6.17 -4.64
CA ALA A 129 15.33 4.74 -4.33
C ALA A 129 15.88 3.86 -5.48
N LEU A 130 15.76 4.34 -6.73
CA LEU A 130 16.35 3.72 -7.91
C LEU A 130 17.86 4.01 -8.06
N GLY A 131 18.45 4.85 -7.20
CA GLY A 131 19.86 5.23 -7.27
C GLY A 131 20.17 6.21 -8.40
N LEU A 132 19.18 6.98 -8.85
CA LEU A 132 19.34 7.98 -9.90
C LEU A 132 19.92 9.28 -9.34
N GLY A 133 20.93 9.81 -10.04
CA GLY A 133 21.36 11.21 -9.88
C GLY A 133 20.40 12.17 -10.57
N GLU A 134 20.63 13.48 -10.45
CA GLU A 134 19.73 14.53 -10.98
C GLU A 134 19.37 14.35 -12.45
N VAL A 135 20.35 14.10 -13.31
CA VAL A 135 20.13 13.88 -14.76
C VAL A 135 19.26 12.64 -15.01
N GLY A 136 19.51 11.56 -14.26
CA GLY A 136 18.73 10.32 -14.34
C GLY A 136 17.28 10.54 -13.88
N THR A 137 17.08 11.29 -12.80
CA THR A 137 15.75 11.67 -12.31
C THR A 137 14.96 12.46 -13.35
N ILE A 138 15.61 13.43 -14.01
CA ILE A 138 14.97 14.23 -15.06
C ILE A 138 14.61 13.36 -16.27
N SER A 139 15.52 12.47 -16.71
CA SER A 139 15.27 11.55 -17.82
C SER A 139 14.09 10.62 -17.52
N PHE A 140 14.11 9.97 -16.36
CA PHE A 140 13.06 9.06 -15.92
C PHE A 140 11.72 9.78 -15.77
N GLY A 141 11.72 10.97 -15.16
CA GLY A 141 10.52 11.80 -15.02
C GLY A 141 9.93 12.23 -16.37
N ARG A 142 10.77 12.64 -17.33
CA ARG A 142 10.32 12.98 -18.70
C ARG A 142 9.73 11.78 -19.42
N GLY A 143 10.35 10.60 -19.30
CA GLY A 143 9.81 9.36 -19.85
C GLY A 143 8.44 9.02 -19.27
N LEU A 144 8.30 9.06 -17.94
CA LEU A 144 7.02 8.81 -17.25
C LEU A 144 5.94 9.81 -17.66
N LEU A 145 6.29 11.09 -17.80
CA LEU A 145 5.36 12.12 -18.25
C LEU A 145 4.91 11.88 -19.70
N SER A 146 5.84 11.51 -20.58
CA SER A 146 5.54 11.15 -21.96
C SER A 146 4.61 9.93 -22.02
N TRP A 147 4.92 8.87 -21.27
CA TRP A 147 4.09 7.67 -21.20
C TRP A 147 2.71 7.95 -20.60
N ALA A 148 2.61 8.75 -19.54
CA ALA A 148 1.33 9.14 -18.97
C ALA A 148 0.49 9.98 -19.94
N SER A 149 1.12 10.75 -20.83
CA SER A 149 0.40 11.55 -21.82
C SER A 149 -0.16 10.67 -22.97
N ASN A 150 0.60 9.65 -23.37
CA ASN A 150 0.31 8.80 -24.53
C ASN A 150 -0.42 7.49 -24.19
N HIS A 151 -0.38 7.05 -22.93
CA HIS A 151 -0.94 5.77 -22.50
C HIS A 151 -1.82 5.94 -21.27
N ASP A 152 -3.14 5.78 -21.46
CA ASP A 152 -4.15 5.83 -20.38
C ASP A 152 -3.81 4.84 -19.25
N LEU A 153 -3.30 3.65 -19.59
CA LEU A 153 -2.80 2.68 -18.62
C LEU A 153 -1.84 3.30 -17.60
N ILE A 154 -0.86 4.06 -18.07
CA ILE A 154 0.18 4.67 -17.24
C ILE A 154 -0.37 5.85 -16.47
N LEU A 155 -1.18 6.70 -17.12
CA LEU A 155 -1.85 7.81 -16.46
C LEU A 155 -2.70 7.36 -15.28
N HIS A 156 -3.59 6.39 -15.51
CA HIS A 156 -4.48 5.92 -14.45
C HIS A 156 -3.71 5.11 -13.41
N GLY A 157 -2.65 4.37 -13.80
CA GLY A 157 -1.77 3.66 -12.87
C GLY A 157 -1.05 4.61 -11.90
N LEU A 158 -0.40 5.65 -12.44
CA LEU A 158 0.29 6.67 -11.64
C LEU A 158 -0.70 7.42 -10.74
N ALA A 159 -1.87 7.79 -11.26
CA ALA A 159 -2.88 8.47 -10.47
C ALA A 159 -3.37 7.60 -9.30
N ALA A 160 -3.72 6.33 -9.55
CA ALA A 160 -4.15 5.41 -8.50
C ALA A 160 -3.06 5.21 -7.43
N PHE A 161 -1.83 4.92 -7.86
CA PHE A 161 -0.68 4.73 -6.96
C PHE A 161 -0.44 5.97 -6.09
N THR A 162 -0.48 7.15 -6.69
CA THR A 162 -0.26 8.40 -5.97
C THR A 162 -1.36 8.70 -4.97
N LEU A 163 -2.62 8.49 -5.36
CA LEU A 163 -3.76 8.70 -4.47
C LEU A 163 -3.74 7.74 -3.27
N CYS A 164 -3.24 6.51 -3.42
CA CYS A 164 -3.01 5.61 -2.28
C CYS A 164 -2.06 6.21 -1.24
N SER A 165 -1.06 6.99 -1.66
CA SER A 165 -0.14 7.68 -0.74
C SER A 165 -0.80 8.88 -0.03
N LEU A 166 -1.92 9.36 -0.55
CA LEU A 166 -2.66 10.53 -0.02
C LEU A 166 -3.93 10.16 0.77
N GLU A 167 -4.41 8.92 0.69
CA GLU A 167 -5.73 8.55 1.23
C GLU A 167 -5.85 8.78 2.73
N CYS A 168 -4.78 8.56 3.50
CA CYS A 168 -4.76 8.81 4.94
C CYS A 168 -5.08 10.26 5.34
N GLN A 169 -4.99 11.21 4.39
CA GLN A 169 -5.28 12.63 4.59
C GLN A 169 -6.73 13.01 4.23
N ASP A 170 -7.53 12.09 3.69
CA ASP A 170 -8.87 12.38 3.18
C ASP A 170 -10.00 11.75 4.00
N VAL A 171 -10.61 12.58 4.86
CA VAL A 171 -11.76 12.20 5.70
C VAL A 171 -13.07 12.09 4.89
N THR A 172 -13.13 12.62 3.67
CA THR A 172 -14.35 12.68 2.85
C THR A 172 -14.62 11.42 2.03
N GLY A 173 -13.63 10.53 1.91
CA GLY A 173 -13.70 9.32 1.07
C GLY A 173 -13.67 9.60 -0.44
N ASN A 174 -13.42 10.84 -0.86
CA ASN A 174 -13.30 11.21 -2.28
C ASN A 174 -12.09 10.55 -2.94
N THR A 175 -10.97 10.49 -2.22
CA THR A 175 -9.71 9.87 -2.63
C THR A 175 -9.89 8.38 -2.83
N SER A 176 -10.58 7.69 -1.91
CA SER A 176 -10.91 6.27 -2.05
C SER A 176 -11.72 5.98 -3.32
N ARG A 177 -12.75 6.81 -3.60
CA ARG A 177 -13.54 6.69 -4.84
C ARG A 177 -12.71 6.94 -6.09
N ALA A 178 -11.81 7.93 -6.06
CA ALA A 178 -10.90 8.22 -7.16
C ALA A 178 -9.90 7.07 -7.40
N ILE A 179 -9.30 6.51 -6.35
CA ILE A 179 -8.43 5.32 -6.44
C ILE A 179 -9.17 4.19 -7.18
N MET A 180 -10.41 3.88 -6.76
CA MET A 180 -11.20 2.82 -7.39
C MET A 180 -11.54 3.10 -8.86
N PHE A 181 -11.82 4.36 -9.21
CA PHE A 181 -12.03 4.77 -10.60
C PHE A 181 -10.79 4.50 -11.46
N HIS A 182 -9.64 5.01 -11.03
CA HIS A 182 -8.38 4.88 -11.76
C HIS A 182 -7.94 3.42 -11.86
N ARG A 183 -8.03 2.66 -10.76
CA ARG A 183 -7.79 1.21 -10.73
C ARG A 183 -8.63 0.47 -11.76
N ASN A 184 -9.92 0.76 -11.85
CA ASN A 184 -10.80 0.08 -12.81
C ASN A 184 -10.41 0.40 -14.27
N LYS A 185 -9.96 1.62 -14.56
CA LYS A 185 -9.46 1.97 -15.89
C LYS A 185 -8.19 1.19 -16.24
N VAL A 186 -7.25 1.08 -15.31
CA VAL A 186 -6.03 0.27 -15.46
C VAL A 186 -6.37 -1.19 -15.74
N LEU A 187 -7.28 -1.78 -14.95
CA LEU A 187 -7.69 -3.17 -15.14
C LEU A 187 -8.33 -3.44 -16.52
N LEU A 188 -9.18 -2.53 -17.00
CA LEU A 188 -9.81 -2.65 -18.31
C LEU A 188 -8.77 -2.59 -19.45
N ASP A 189 -7.82 -1.66 -19.37
CA ASP A 189 -6.77 -1.52 -20.39
C ASP A 189 -5.79 -2.70 -20.35
N LEU A 190 -5.33 -3.13 -19.16
CA LEU A 190 -4.52 -4.35 -19.00
C LEU A 190 -5.21 -5.58 -19.60
N HIS A 191 -6.51 -5.76 -19.32
CA HIS A 191 -7.26 -6.88 -19.87
C HIS A 191 -7.37 -6.80 -21.40
N SER A 192 -7.64 -5.62 -21.95
CA SER A 192 -7.69 -5.38 -23.39
C SER A 192 -6.36 -5.71 -24.06
N ARG A 193 -5.23 -5.19 -23.55
CA ARG A 193 -3.89 -5.45 -24.08
C ARG A 193 -3.52 -6.94 -24.02
N LEU A 194 -3.75 -7.58 -22.88
CA LEU A 194 -3.51 -9.02 -22.72
C LEU A 194 -4.37 -9.86 -23.66
N SER A 195 -5.64 -9.48 -23.88
CA SER A 195 -6.52 -10.19 -24.83
C SER A 195 -6.05 -10.09 -26.28
N ARG A 196 -5.36 -9.00 -26.62
CA ARG A 196 -4.73 -8.75 -27.92
C ARG A 196 -3.29 -9.28 -28.00
N GLN A 197 -2.81 -9.96 -26.96
CA GLN A 197 -1.43 -10.43 -26.82
C GLN A 197 -0.38 -9.31 -26.96
N GLN A 198 -0.75 -8.07 -26.62
CA GLN A 198 0.15 -6.93 -26.63
C GLN A 198 0.96 -6.93 -25.33
N VAL A 199 2.16 -7.48 -25.41
CA VAL A 199 3.12 -7.54 -24.29
C VAL A 199 4.29 -6.60 -24.57
N ASP A 200 4.19 -5.38 -24.04
CA ASP A 200 5.17 -4.31 -24.15
C ASP A 200 5.60 -3.77 -22.77
N ASP A 201 6.58 -2.87 -22.75
CA ASP A 201 7.07 -2.27 -21.51
C ASP A 201 6.02 -1.38 -20.82
N VAL A 202 5.06 -0.86 -21.58
CA VAL A 202 3.90 -0.11 -21.08
C VAL A 202 2.97 -1.03 -20.27
N LEU A 203 2.70 -2.25 -20.76
CA LEU A 203 1.96 -3.26 -20.01
C LEU A 203 2.68 -3.62 -18.71
N ILE A 204 4.00 -3.84 -18.78
CA ILE A 204 4.81 -4.19 -17.60
C ILE A 204 4.75 -3.06 -16.57
N GLN A 205 4.95 -1.81 -16.98
CA GLN A 205 4.84 -0.66 -16.08
C GLN A 205 3.42 -0.48 -15.52
N GLY A 206 2.39 -0.74 -16.32
CA GLY A 206 1.01 -0.75 -15.84
C GLY A 206 0.78 -1.79 -14.74
N MET A 207 1.38 -2.98 -14.87
CA MET A 207 1.34 -4.02 -13.83
C MET A 207 2.14 -3.61 -12.58
N THR A 208 3.33 -3.03 -12.73
CA THR A 208 4.16 -2.58 -11.58
C THR A 208 3.49 -1.46 -10.80
N LEU A 209 2.64 -0.65 -11.42
CA LEU A 209 1.81 0.37 -10.77
C LEU A 209 0.53 -0.21 -10.14
N LEU A 210 -0.15 -1.13 -10.83
CA LEU A 210 -1.42 -1.70 -10.34
C LEU A 210 -1.23 -2.59 -9.12
N ILE A 211 -0.21 -3.44 -9.12
CA ILE A 211 -0.05 -4.47 -8.08
C ILE A 211 0.11 -3.87 -6.68
N PRO A 212 0.95 -2.83 -6.46
CA PRO A 212 0.99 -2.12 -5.19
C PRO A 212 -0.35 -1.48 -4.79
N VAL A 213 -1.13 -0.99 -5.76
CA VAL A 213 -2.48 -0.45 -5.51
C VAL A 213 -3.44 -1.56 -5.05
N ASP A 214 -3.47 -2.70 -5.74
CA ASP A 214 -4.28 -3.85 -5.36
C ASP A 214 -3.91 -4.35 -3.95
N ASP A 215 -2.62 -4.50 -3.70
CA ASP A 215 -2.11 -4.96 -2.42
C ASP A 215 -2.37 -3.94 -1.30
N TYR A 216 -2.36 -2.63 -1.60
CA TYR A 216 -2.75 -1.56 -0.66
C TYR A 216 -4.25 -1.63 -0.31
N LEU A 217 -5.11 -1.81 -1.31
CA LEU A 217 -6.57 -1.93 -1.14
C LEU A 217 -7.02 -3.23 -0.46
N GLY A 218 -6.07 -4.09 -0.09
CA GLY A 218 -6.35 -5.34 0.60
C GLY A 218 -6.73 -6.47 -0.34
N HIS A 219 -6.41 -6.40 -1.63
CA HIS A 219 -6.58 -7.49 -2.61
C HIS A 219 -5.36 -8.42 -2.66
N TYR A 220 -4.81 -8.68 -1.50
CA TYR A 220 -3.54 -9.36 -1.34
C TYR A 220 -3.61 -10.86 -1.62
N GLU A 221 -4.80 -11.43 -1.55
CA GLU A 221 -5.10 -12.79 -1.97
C GLU A 221 -4.75 -13.04 -3.43
N PHE A 222 -4.68 -11.99 -4.25
CA PHE A 222 -4.24 -12.07 -5.64
C PHE A 222 -2.72 -12.13 -5.79
N GLY A 223 -1.95 -12.02 -4.70
CA GLY A 223 -0.48 -12.03 -4.72
C GLY A 223 0.14 -13.17 -5.55
N PRO A 224 -0.24 -14.45 -5.33
CA PRO A 224 0.28 -15.56 -6.15
C PRO A 224 -0.06 -15.43 -7.64
N VAL A 225 -1.25 -14.93 -7.96
CA VAL A 225 -1.71 -14.72 -9.35
C VAL A 225 -0.94 -13.57 -10.00
N HIS A 226 -0.74 -12.47 -9.27
CA HIS A 226 0.06 -11.33 -9.73
C HIS A 226 1.50 -11.73 -10.02
N LEU A 227 2.14 -12.50 -9.13
CA LEU A 227 3.50 -13.01 -9.35
C LEU A 227 3.59 -13.89 -10.58
N ASN A 228 2.68 -14.85 -10.72
CA ASN A 228 2.66 -15.72 -11.89
C ASN A 228 2.42 -14.91 -13.17
N GLY A 229 1.45 -13.99 -13.17
CA GLY A 229 1.14 -13.12 -14.29
C GLY A 229 2.33 -12.26 -14.71
N MET A 230 3.03 -11.63 -13.76
CA MET A 230 4.24 -10.85 -14.05
C MET A 230 5.34 -11.71 -14.68
N ARG A 231 5.59 -12.91 -14.14
CA ARG A 231 6.62 -13.81 -14.68
C ARG A 231 6.31 -14.25 -16.11
N GLU A 232 5.05 -14.58 -16.39
CA GLU A 232 4.62 -14.93 -17.75
C GLU A 232 4.72 -13.76 -18.72
N VAL A 233 4.33 -12.54 -18.30
CA VAL A 233 4.47 -11.34 -19.13
C VAL A 233 5.94 -11.04 -19.43
N VAL A 234 6.84 -11.16 -18.45
CA VAL A 234 8.28 -10.97 -18.65
C VAL A 234 8.85 -12.03 -19.61
N LYS A 235 8.41 -13.28 -19.47
CA LYS A 235 8.80 -14.35 -20.39
C LYS A 235 8.34 -14.06 -21.81
N LEU A 236 7.10 -13.63 -22.00
CA LEU A 236 6.54 -13.25 -23.30
C LEU A 236 7.22 -12.01 -23.90
N ARG A 237 7.72 -11.09 -23.06
CA ARG A 237 8.49 -9.91 -23.49
C ARG A 237 9.86 -10.28 -24.09
N GLY A 238 10.34 -11.50 -23.87
CA GLY A 238 11.67 -11.98 -24.28
C GLY A 238 12.64 -12.23 -23.11
N GLY A 239 12.14 -12.27 -21.87
CA GLY A 239 12.96 -12.45 -20.67
C GLY A 239 13.26 -11.13 -19.95
N PHE A 240 13.94 -11.22 -18.81
CA PHE A 240 14.19 -10.08 -17.92
C PHE A 240 15.04 -8.98 -18.60
N ASP A 241 16.02 -9.37 -19.40
CA ASP A 241 16.90 -8.42 -20.10
C ASP A 241 16.15 -7.64 -21.20
N ALA A 242 15.06 -8.19 -21.74
CA ALA A 242 14.24 -7.50 -22.73
C ALA A 242 13.34 -6.40 -22.12
N VAL A 243 13.11 -6.43 -20.80
CA VAL A 243 12.27 -5.45 -20.09
C VAL A 243 12.96 -4.08 -20.10
N GLY A 244 12.23 -3.06 -20.53
CA GLY A 244 12.70 -1.67 -20.61
C GLY A 244 13.40 -1.32 -21.91
N SER A 245 13.47 -2.24 -22.88
CA SER A 245 14.11 -1.98 -24.18
C SER A 245 13.29 -1.08 -25.13
N SER A 246 12.01 -0.82 -24.84
CA SER A 246 11.18 0.12 -25.61
C SER A 246 11.64 1.57 -25.48
N ASP A 247 12.30 1.92 -24.36
CA ASP A 247 12.93 3.22 -24.13
C ASP A 247 14.04 3.03 -23.09
N GLU A 248 15.22 2.68 -23.58
CA GLU A 248 16.38 2.33 -22.75
C GLU A 248 16.90 3.53 -21.93
N ASN A 249 16.73 4.75 -22.45
CA ASN A 249 17.25 5.97 -21.86
C ASN A 249 16.41 6.46 -20.66
N ALA A 250 15.09 6.35 -20.75
CA ALA A 250 14.22 6.73 -19.64
C ALA A 250 13.95 5.54 -18.71
N PHE A 251 13.65 4.37 -19.27
CA PHE A 251 13.12 3.24 -18.53
C PHE A 251 14.10 2.10 -18.36
N GLY A 252 14.78 1.64 -19.41
CA GLY A 252 15.84 0.61 -19.39
C GLY A 252 15.98 -0.20 -18.07
N ARG A 253 17.04 0.09 -17.31
CA ARG A 253 17.29 -0.53 -15.99
C ARG A 253 16.25 -0.15 -14.92
N ASN A 254 15.67 1.05 -14.99
CA ASN A 254 14.71 1.55 -14.01
C ASN A 254 13.42 0.73 -13.99
N LEU A 255 12.90 0.31 -15.16
CA LEU A 255 11.73 -0.55 -15.25
C LEU A 255 12.02 -1.95 -14.71
N ARG A 256 13.21 -2.50 -14.99
CA ARG A 256 13.67 -3.76 -14.40
C ARG A 256 13.71 -3.68 -12.87
N MET A 257 14.22 -2.58 -12.32
CA MET A 257 14.24 -2.35 -10.88
C MET A 257 12.82 -2.21 -10.30
N SER A 258 11.93 -1.45 -10.95
CA SER A 258 10.52 -1.33 -10.54
C SER A 258 9.83 -2.69 -10.50
N LEU A 259 10.04 -3.52 -11.54
CA LEU A 259 9.54 -4.89 -11.61
C LEU A 259 10.06 -5.75 -10.44
N LEU A 260 11.36 -5.71 -10.15
CA LEU A 260 11.96 -6.48 -9.05
C LEU A 260 11.42 -6.04 -7.69
N VAL A 261 11.25 -4.72 -7.47
CA VAL A 261 10.67 -4.19 -6.23
C VAL A 261 9.23 -4.69 -6.05
N THR A 262 8.41 -4.62 -7.09
CA THR A 262 7.02 -5.10 -7.04
C THR A 262 6.96 -6.62 -6.84
N GLN A 263 7.81 -7.39 -7.51
CA GLN A 263 7.90 -8.85 -7.29
C GLN A 263 8.32 -9.18 -5.86
N SER A 264 9.38 -8.56 -5.36
CA SER A 264 9.89 -8.77 -4.01
C SER A 264 8.84 -8.42 -2.94
N MET A 265 8.11 -7.32 -3.12
CA MET A 265 7.02 -6.91 -2.23
C MET A 265 5.92 -7.99 -2.16
N VAL A 266 5.47 -8.49 -3.31
CA VAL A 266 4.41 -9.51 -3.33
C VAL A 266 4.90 -10.86 -2.84
N GLU A 267 6.12 -11.27 -3.19
CA GLU A 267 6.75 -12.50 -2.70
C GLU A 267 6.85 -12.51 -1.18
N PHE A 268 7.36 -11.41 -0.61
CA PHE A 268 7.41 -11.23 0.84
C PHE A 268 6.02 -11.37 1.46
N HIS A 269 5.00 -10.76 0.85
CA HIS A 269 3.65 -10.83 1.37
C HIS A 269 3.07 -12.26 1.34
N VAL A 270 3.25 -12.96 0.22
CA VAL A 270 2.80 -14.35 0.07
C VAL A 270 3.50 -15.26 1.09
N GLN A 271 4.80 -15.07 1.32
CA GLN A 271 5.56 -15.89 2.25
C GLN A 271 5.25 -15.59 3.73
N THR A 272 4.88 -14.35 4.04
CA THR A 272 4.54 -13.90 5.42
C THR A 272 3.05 -14.04 5.76
N THR A 273 2.26 -14.62 4.86
CA THR A 273 0.85 -14.92 5.13
C THR A 273 0.75 -15.92 6.29
N ILE A 274 -0.07 -15.57 7.28
CA ILE A 274 -0.32 -16.39 8.48
C ILE A 274 -1.05 -17.66 8.07
N THR A 275 -0.52 -18.79 8.52
CA THR A 275 -1.08 -20.12 8.26
C THR A 275 -2.07 -20.46 9.36
N HIS A 276 -3.36 -20.55 9.01
CA HIS A 276 -4.44 -21.00 9.89
C HIS A 276 -4.48 -22.54 9.93
N GLY A 277 -3.43 -23.14 10.48
CA GLY A 277 -3.42 -24.53 10.92
C GLY A 277 -3.07 -24.56 12.40
N GLN A 278 -3.59 -25.54 13.15
CA GLN A 278 -3.16 -25.79 14.53
C GLN A 278 -1.71 -26.31 14.54
N ALA A 279 -0.76 -25.47 14.17
CA ALA A 279 0.63 -25.67 14.57
C ALA A 279 0.69 -25.22 16.04
N SER A 280 0.33 -26.14 16.94
CA SER A 280 0.63 -25.94 18.36
C SER A 280 2.10 -25.59 18.49
N LEU A 281 2.43 -24.43 19.08
CA LEU A 281 3.80 -24.10 19.48
C LEU A 281 4.38 -25.18 20.43
N ALA A 282 3.52 -26.01 21.03
CA ALA A 282 3.88 -27.16 21.83
C ALA A 282 3.72 -28.44 21.01
N THR A 283 4.84 -28.99 20.53
CA THR A 283 5.46 -30.23 21.05
C THR A 283 6.74 -30.45 20.25
N ARG A 284 7.65 -29.47 20.24
CA ARG A 284 9.04 -29.81 19.98
C ARG A 284 9.57 -30.19 21.35
N GLU A 285 9.75 -31.48 21.57
CA GLU A 285 10.42 -32.00 22.77
C GLU A 285 11.55 -31.04 23.14
N LEU A 286 11.58 -30.61 24.41
CA LEU A 286 12.69 -29.86 25.02
C LEU A 286 13.95 -30.74 24.98
N SER A 287 14.45 -31.03 23.79
CA SER A 287 15.80 -31.48 23.54
C SER A 287 16.64 -30.23 23.71
N CYS A 288 17.01 -29.97 24.96
CA CYS A 288 18.07 -29.05 25.31
C CYS A 288 19.37 -29.60 24.71
N LEU A 289 19.54 -29.47 23.39
CA LEU A 289 20.79 -29.76 22.69
C LEU A 289 21.70 -28.54 22.81
N LEU A 290 22.23 -28.32 24.02
CA LEU A 290 23.55 -27.69 24.21
C LEU A 290 24.56 -28.58 23.46
N PRO A 291 25.50 -28.08 22.62
CA PRO A 291 26.34 -26.90 22.85
C PRO A 291 26.58 -25.97 21.63
N VAL A 292 26.09 -26.29 20.42
CA VAL A 292 26.42 -25.54 19.16
C VAL A 292 25.81 -24.13 19.12
N TRP A 293 24.74 -23.91 19.89
CA TRP A 293 23.97 -22.66 19.93
C TRP A 293 24.57 -21.58 20.83
N GLN A 294 25.47 -21.94 21.76
CA GLN A 294 26.12 -20.99 22.65
C GLN A 294 27.12 -20.10 21.91
N GLU A 295 27.79 -20.59 20.87
CA GLU A 295 28.70 -19.74 20.06
C GLU A 295 27.94 -18.92 19.00
N THR A 296 26.86 -19.47 18.43
CA THR A 296 26.10 -18.80 17.35
C THR A 296 25.10 -17.73 17.81
N GLY A 297 24.76 -17.71 19.11
CA GLY A 297 23.82 -16.75 19.70
C GLY A 297 24.45 -15.54 20.40
N LEU A 298 25.78 -15.48 20.53
CA LEU A 298 26.47 -14.40 21.26
C LEU A 298 26.27 -13.02 20.61
N ASP A 299 26.16 -12.98 19.29
CA ASP A 299 26.04 -11.76 18.48
C ASP A 299 24.59 -11.21 18.36
N LEU A 300 23.63 -11.88 19.00
CA LEU A 300 22.22 -11.48 18.97
C LEU A 300 21.82 -10.70 20.23
N PRO A 301 20.86 -9.76 20.13
CA PRO A 301 20.23 -9.15 21.30
C PRO A 301 19.70 -10.22 22.27
N SER A 302 19.75 -9.94 23.58
CA SER A 302 19.45 -10.92 24.63
C SER A 302 18.06 -11.54 24.48
N GLY A 303 17.05 -10.75 24.13
CA GLY A 303 15.69 -11.23 23.89
C GLY A 303 15.61 -12.27 22.76
N PHE A 304 16.34 -12.10 21.65
CA PHE A 304 16.36 -13.10 20.58
C PHE A 304 17.16 -14.35 20.95
N ARG A 305 18.21 -14.18 21.76
CA ARG A 305 19.00 -15.30 22.29
C ARG A 305 18.14 -16.18 23.20
N ASP A 306 17.34 -15.57 24.05
CA ASP A 306 16.42 -16.30 24.94
C ASP A 306 15.35 -17.04 24.12
N LEU A 307 14.75 -16.38 23.13
CA LEU A 307 13.81 -17.04 22.21
C LEU A 307 14.42 -18.25 21.49
N ALA A 308 15.69 -18.15 21.07
CA ALA A 308 16.41 -19.27 20.48
C ALA A 308 16.65 -20.40 21.50
N CYS A 309 17.07 -20.07 22.72
CA CYS A 309 17.29 -21.04 23.81
C CYS A 309 16.00 -21.78 24.21
N TYR A 310 14.87 -21.10 24.18
CA TYR A 310 13.56 -21.70 24.45
C TYR A 310 12.97 -22.47 23.24
N GLY A 311 13.67 -22.49 22.10
CA GLY A 311 13.24 -23.25 20.92
C GLY A 311 12.15 -22.58 20.07
N TYR A 312 11.86 -21.28 20.30
CA TYR A 312 10.88 -20.53 19.51
C TYR A 312 11.40 -20.12 18.13
N LEU A 313 12.73 -20.10 17.94
CA LEU A 313 13.36 -19.77 16.66
C LEU A 313 14.00 -21.01 16.05
N SER A 314 13.66 -21.28 14.79
CA SER A 314 14.38 -22.24 13.97
C SER A 314 15.76 -21.72 13.57
N ALA A 315 16.60 -22.61 13.05
CA ALA A 315 17.88 -22.21 12.44
C ALA A 315 17.70 -21.17 11.33
N GLU A 316 16.61 -21.28 10.55
CA GLU A 316 16.28 -20.30 9.51
C GLU A 316 15.92 -18.94 10.13
N GLY A 317 15.05 -18.92 11.14
CA GLY A 317 14.67 -17.71 11.87
C GLY A 317 15.87 -16.99 12.47
N ILE A 318 16.77 -17.73 13.12
CA ILE A 318 18.03 -17.20 13.67
C ILE A 318 18.92 -16.62 12.57
N GLY A 319 18.99 -17.28 11.41
CA GLY A 319 19.68 -16.77 10.22
C GLY A 319 19.14 -15.40 9.78
N LYS A 320 17.81 -15.19 9.79
CA LYS A 320 17.20 -13.90 9.43
C LYS A 320 17.50 -12.80 10.44
N VAL A 321 17.43 -13.11 11.74
CA VAL A 321 17.78 -12.14 12.81
C VAL A 321 19.25 -11.74 12.70
N ARG A 322 20.15 -12.69 12.41
CA ARG A 322 21.58 -12.41 12.21
C ARG A 322 21.83 -11.57 10.96
N ASP A 323 21.20 -11.90 9.85
CA ASP A 323 21.29 -11.12 8.60
C ASP A 323 20.85 -9.67 8.81
N PHE A 324 19.76 -9.46 9.54
CA PHE A 324 19.33 -8.12 9.96
C PHE A 324 20.37 -7.41 10.84
N SER A 325 20.97 -8.11 11.81
CA SER A 325 22.02 -7.55 12.68
C SER A 325 23.24 -7.07 11.87
N HIS A 326 23.66 -7.86 10.88
CA HIS A 326 24.75 -7.48 9.98
C HIS A 326 24.39 -6.27 9.12
N TRP A 327 23.18 -6.23 8.55
CA TRP A 327 22.70 -5.06 7.81
C TRP A 327 22.66 -3.81 8.71
N LEU A 328 22.14 -3.93 9.93
CA LEU A 328 22.05 -2.81 10.86
C LEU A 328 23.45 -2.28 11.21
N THR A 329 24.40 -3.18 11.49
CA THR A 329 25.79 -2.79 11.81
C THR A 329 26.48 -2.10 10.63
N ARG A 330 26.35 -2.65 9.42
CA ARG A 330 26.93 -2.05 8.20
C ARG A 330 26.33 -0.69 7.85
N SER A 331 25.10 -0.43 8.29
CA SER A 331 24.36 0.76 7.91
C SER A 331 24.41 1.89 8.95
N LYS A 332 25.01 1.67 10.13
CA LYS A 332 25.11 2.65 11.22
C LYS A 332 25.72 3.99 10.80
N GLU A 333 26.72 3.95 9.91
CA GLU A 333 27.45 5.15 9.44
C GLU A 333 26.72 5.88 8.30
N SER A 334 25.72 5.25 7.67
CA SER A 334 24.97 5.87 6.58
C SER A 334 23.84 6.74 7.12
N GLU A 335 23.67 7.93 6.53
CA GLU A 335 22.51 8.77 6.78
C GLU A 335 21.20 8.00 6.51
N PRO A 336 20.16 8.14 7.36
CA PRO A 336 18.91 7.43 7.18
C PRO A 336 18.29 7.61 5.81
N THR A 337 18.42 8.80 5.21
CA THR A 337 17.82 9.10 3.89
C THR A 337 18.55 8.42 2.73
N MET A 338 19.78 7.96 2.92
CA MET A 338 20.62 7.29 1.92
C MET A 338 20.73 5.78 2.18
N ARG A 339 20.35 5.35 3.39
CA ARG A 339 20.43 3.95 3.80
C ARG A 339 19.45 3.10 2.98
N GLN A 340 19.98 2.05 2.36
CA GLN A 340 19.18 1.02 1.70
C GLN A 340 18.38 0.23 2.74
N THR A 341 17.12 -0.04 2.43
CA THR A 341 16.25 -0.83 3.31
C THR A 341 16.61 -2.32 3.26
N TRP A 342 16.53 -3.00 4.40
CA TRP A 342 16.71 -4.45 4.46
C TRP A 342 15.48 -5.16 3.92
N ARG A 343 15.73 -6.19 3.11
CA ARG A 343 14.73 -7.11 2.57
C ARG A 343 15.26 -8.52 2.71
N CYS A 344 14.38 -9.46 3.03
CA CYS A 344 14.74 -10.86 3.14
C CYS A 344 13.72 -11.73 2.40
N SER A 345 14.22 -12.80 1.80
CA SER A 345 13.38 -13.89 1.30
C SER A 345 13.08 -14.87 2.43
N MET A 346 11.87 -15.41 2.49
CA MET A 346 11.44 -16.37 3.51
C MET A 346 11.17 -17.74 2.90
N SER A 347 11.50 -18.82 3.60
CA SER A 347 10.87 -20.10 3.28
C SER A 347 9.43 -20.13 3.77
N ARG A 348 8.64 -21.05 3.19
CA ARG A 348 7.24 -21.27 3.60
C ARG A 348 7.13 -21.99 4.95
N ASN A 349 8.24 -22.47 5.51
CA ASN A 349 8.27 -23.35 6.68
C ASN A 349 8.41 -22.61 8.01
N LEU A 350 8.52 -21.27 7.99
CA LEU A 350 8.57 -20.47 9.20
C LEU A 350 7.24 -20.55 9.99
N SER A 351 7.35 -20.59 11.32
CA SER A 351 6.21 -20.48 12.24
C SER A 351 5.52 -19.11 12.11
N ASN A 352 4.28 -18.97 12.61
CA ASN A 352 3.61 -17.67 12.56
C ASN A 352 4.34 -16.64 13.44
N LEU A 353 4.90 -17.05 14.58
CA LEU A 353 5.80 -16.20 15.39
C LEU A 353 7.00 -15.70 14.57
N GLU A 354 7.74 -16.59 13.89
CA GLU A 354 8.90 -16.18 13.09
C GLU A 354 8.51 -15.26 11.93
N LYS A 355 7.36 -15.51 11.28
CA LYS A 355 6.79 -14.60 10.27
C LYS A 355 6.51 -13.22 10.89
N CYS A 356 5.92 -13.16 12.08
CA CYS A 356 5.68 -11.89 12.79
C CYS A 356 6.97 -11.16 13.15
N ILE A 357 7.99 -11.86 13.65
CA ILE A 357 9.32 -11.29 13.93
C ILE A 357 9.92 -10.71 12.66
N CYS A 358 9.91 -11.48 11.59
CA CYS A 358 10.44 -11.07 10.31
C CYS A 358 9.73 -9.84 9.70
N VAL A 359 8.39 -9.81 9.77
CA VAL A 359 7.60 -8.63 9.37
C VAL A 359 7.97 -7.42 10.22
N THR A 360 8.20 -7.62 11.51
CA THR A 360 8.64 -6.57 12.43
C THR A 360 10.04 -6.06 12.08
N LEU A 361 10.98 -6.95 11.75
CA LEU A 361 12.32 -6.56 11.28
C LEU A 361 12.24 -5.73 9.99
N VAL A 362 11.37 -6.09 9.04
CA VAL A 362 11.15 -5.28 7.84
C VAL A 362 10.53 -3.92 8.16
N CYS A 363 9.58 -3.85 9.11
CA CYS A 363 9.09 -2.55 9.62
C CYS A 363 10.25 -1.71 10.19
N LEU A 364 11.09 -2.29 11.04
CA LEU A 364 12.21 -1.55 11.62
C LEU A 364 13.19 -1.10 10.53
N ALA A 365 13.51 -1.96 9.56
CA ALA A 365 14.34 -1.60 8.41
C ALA A 365 13.77 -0.42 7.63
N ASP A 366 12.45 -0.43 7.39
CA ASP A 366 11.77 0.65 6.71
C ASP A 366 11.93 1.96 7.49
N ASP A 367 11.76 1.97 8.82
CA ASP A 367 11.91 3.20 9.62
C ASP A 367 13.33 3.76 9.67
N LEU A 368 14.31 2.88 9.61
CA LEU A 368 15.72 3.23 9.73
C LEU A 368 16.35 3.60 8.39
N SER A 369 15.65 3.37 7.27
CA SER A 369 16.12 3.62 5.91
C SER A 369 15.38 4.78 5.24
N ALA A 370 15.70 5.03 3.96
CA ALA A 370 15.04 6.05 3.15
C ALA A 370 13.52 5.86 3.08
N MET A 371 13.04 4.63 3.29
CA MET A 371 11.61 4.30 3.33
C MET A 371 10.87 4.95 4.50
N GLY A 372 11.55 5.27 5.62
CA GLY A 372 10.91 5.76 6.83
C GLY A 372 10.33 7.16 6.66
N THR A 373 10.88 7.92 5.71
CA THR A 373 10.42 9.26 5.32
C THR A 373 9.81 9.29 3.92
N HIS A 374 9.71 8.16 3.24
CA HIS A 374 9.16 8.10 1.88
C HIS A 374 7.66 8.41 1.90
N PRO A 375 7.13 9.30 1.03
CA PRO A 375 5.70 9.63 1.05
C PRO A 375 4.80 8.43 0.74
N ALA A 376 5.24 7.52 -0.14
CA ALA A 376 4.57 6.24 -0.41
C ALA A 376 4.83 5.13 0.65
N ALA A 377 5.43 5.43 1.80
CA ALA A 377 5.71 4.44 2.84
C ALA A 377 4.45 3.69 3.30
N LEU A 378 3.27 4.31 3.23
CA LEU A 378 2.00 3.67 3.55
C LEU A 378 1.76 2.40 2.70
N ILE A 379 2.09 2.45 1.41
CA ILE A 379 1.88 1.34 0.46
C ILE A 379 2.79 0.16 0.80
N PHE A 380 4.05 0.42 1.13
CA PHE A 380 5.03 -0.65 1.39
C PHE A 380 5.02 -1.15 2.84
N ARG A 381 4.94 -0.21 3.80
CA ARG A 381 4.99 -0.52 5.23
C ARG A 381 3.67 -1.07 5.76
N LYS A 382 2.53 -0.61 5.27
CA LYS A 382 1.19 -1.11 5.65
C LYS A 382 0.99 -1.30 7.17
N PRO A 383 1.31 -0.29 7.99
CA PRO A 383 1.36 -0.46 9.45
C PRO A 383 0.01 -0.93 10.02
N GLN A 384 -1.11 -0.42 9.49
CA GLN A 384 -2.45 -0.83 9.90
C GLN A 384 -2.72 -2.32 9.67
N ARG A 385 -2.38 -2.82 8.48
CA ARG A 385 -2.58 -4.23 8.14
C ARG A 385 -1.63 -5.14 8.91
N ARG A 386 -0.36 -4.75 9.06
CA ARG A 386 0.62 -5.49 9.87
C ARG A 386 0.19 -5.56 11.34
N ALA A 387 -0.39 -4.47 11.86
CA ALA A 387 -0.96 -4.44 13.21
C ALA A 387 -2.15 -5.41 13.37
N GLU A 388 -3.07 -5.44 12.41
CA GLU A 388 -4.23 -6.36 12.40
C GLU A 388 -3.78 -7.82 12.33
N VAL A 389 -2.83 -8.13 11.44
CA VAL A 389 -2.26 -9.48 11.31
C VAL A 389 -1.59 -9.90 12.60
N LEU A 390 -0.70 -9.06 13.18
CA LEU A 390 -0.05 -9.36 14.46
C LEU A 390 -1.08 -9.63 15.56
N ALA A 391 -2.12 -8.80 15.65
CA ALA A 391 -3.20 -8.93 16.63
C ALA A 391 -4.03 -10.23 16.49
N ALA A 392 -4.03 -10.86 15.30
CA ALA A 392 -4.78 -12.07 14.99
C ALA A 392 -4.02 -13.38 15.24
N VAL A 393 -2.70 -13.34 15.47
CA VAL A 393 -1.86 -14.53 15.69
C VAL A 393 -1.98 -15.01 17.15
N ALA A 394 -3.00 -15.81 17.45
CA ALA A 394 -3.33 -16.21 18.83
C ALA A 394 -2.16 -16.84 19.61
N GLU A 395 -1.34 -17.67 18.96
CA GLU A 395 -0.17 -18.32 19.59
C GLU A 395 0.83 -17.30 20.18
N VAL A 396 1.00 -16.15 19.54
CA VAL A 396 1.86 -15.05 20.00
C VAL A 396 1.27 -14.36 21.23
N TRP A 397 -0.06 -14.33 21.35
CA TRP A 397 -0.81 -13.66 22.43
C TRP A 397 -1.22 -14.55 23.60
N ASN A 398 -1.05 -15.86 23.49
CA ASN A 398 -1.39 -16.80 24.55
C ASN A 398 -0.18 -17.25 25.39
N ASP A 399 1.04 -17.19 24.84
CA ASP A 399 2.26 -17.63 25.52
C ASP A 399 2.93 -16.51 26.36
N PRO A 400 3.01 -16.62 27.70
CA PRO A 400 3.64 -15.61 28.55
C PRO A 400 5.13 -15.38 28.27
N LEU A 401 5.85 -16.40 27.80
CA LEU A 401 7.29 -16.29 27.50
C LEU A 401 7.57 -15.36 26.31
N LEU A 402 6.57 -15.11 25.47
CA LEU A 402 6.67 -14.21 24.31
C LEU A 402 6.34 -12.76 24.64
N MET A 403 5.94 -12.43 25.87
CA MET A 403 5.44 -11.10 26.25
C MET A 403 6.36 -9.95 25.81
N GLU A 404 7.65 -10.04 26.12
CA GLU A 404 8.61 -8.98 25.80
C GLU A 404 8.82 -8.83 24.29
N CYS A 405 8.87 -9.95 23.56
CA CYS A 405 8.93 -9.95 22.10
C CYS A 405 7.68 -9.31 21.51
N VAL A 406 6.50 -9.56 22.10
CA VAL A 406 5.24 -8.94 21.66
C VAL A 406 5.25 -7.44 21.90
N ILE A 407 5.72 -6.97 23.06
CA ILE A 407 5.85 -5.53 23.35
C ILE A 407 6.78 -4.87 22.31
N TRP A 408 7.90 -5.51 21.98
CA TRP A 408 8.81 -5.03 20.92
C TRP A 408 8.14 -5.00 19.55
N MET A 409 7.49 -6.10 19.13
CA MET A 409 6.78 -6.17 17.85
C MET A 409 5.66 -5.13 17.74
N CYS A 410 4.84 -5.00 18.77
CA CYS A 410 3.77 -4.01 18.83
C CYS A 410 4.33 -2.59 18.75
N THR A 411 5.42 -2.29 19.46
CA THR A 411 6.08 -0.97 19.39
C THR A 411 6.50 -0.67 17.96
N VAL A 412 7.32 -1.51 17.34
CA VAL A 412 7.86 -1.26 16.01
C VAL A 412 6.75 -1.17 14.94
N VAL A 413 5.75 -2.06 14.99
CA VAL A 413 4.65 -2.07 14.01
C VAL A 413 3.73 -0.86 14.18
N ALA A 414 3.41 -0.48 15.42
CA ALA A 414 2.46 0.58 15.73
C ALA A 414 3.06 2.00 15.69
N THR A 415 4.39 2.15 15.68
CA THR A 415 5.09 3.45 15.75
C THR A 415 5.98 3.72 14.52
N PRO A 416 5.39 3.78 13.31
CA PRO A 416 6.12 4.15 12.10
C PRO A 416 6.80 5.51 12.24
N ARG A 417 7.92 5.71 11.54
CA ARG A 417 8.62 6.99 11.45
C ARG A 417 7.74 8.09 10.87
N ASN A 418 7.03 7.78 9.79
CA ASN A 418 5.96 8.63 9.33
C ASN A 418 4.71 8.39 10.21
N ARG A 419 4.42 9.31 11.12
CA ARG A 419 3.29 9.14 12.06
C ARG A 419 1.91 9.20 11.38
N GLN A 420 1.83 9.69 10.13
CA GLN A 420 0.55 9.88 9.43
C GLN A 420 0.02 8.58 8.80
N ILE A 421 0.83 7.53 8.69
CA ILE A 421 0.45 6.30 7.98
C ILE A 421 -0.26 5.27 8.86
N ILE A 422 -0.44 5.55 10.16
CA ILE A 422 -1.29 4.76 11.07
C ILE A 422 -2.18 5.71 11.88
N SER A 423 -3.44 5.31 12.12
CA SER A 423 -4.31 6.11 12.99
C SER A 423 -3.88 5.98 14.46
N ARG A 424 -4.00 7.08 15.21
CA ARG A 424 -3.70 7.11 16.66
C ARG A 424 -4.49 6.06 17.42
N GLU A 425 -5.75 5.85 17.06
CA GLU A 425 -6.61 4.84 17.68
C GLU A 425 -6.03 3.42 17.52
N LYS A 426 -5.62 3.03 16.30
CA LYS A 426 -5.06 1.69 16.06
C LYS A 426 -3.71 1.51 16.71
N GLN A 427 -2.87 2.55 16.69
CA GLN A 427 -1.61 2.56 17.41
C GLN A 427 -1.85 2.31 18.91
N TRP A 428 -2.73 3.09 19.52
CA TRP A 428 -3.06 2.99 20.93
C TRP A 428 -3.64 1.62 21.29
N GLN A 429 -4.59 1.10 20.50
CA GLN A 429 -5.21 -0.20 20.73
C GLN A 429 -4.17 -1.34 20.76
N LEU A 430 -3.25 -1.36 19.79
CA LEU A 430 -2.24 -2.43 19.70
C LEU A 430 -1.25 -2.36 20.87
N LEU A 431 -0.72 -1.17 21.17
CA LEU A 431 0.21 -0.97 22.29
C LEU A 431 -0.46 -1.30 23.62
N ARG A 432 -1.67 -0.78 23.87
CA ARG A 432 -2.44 -1.04 25.09
C ARG A 432 -2.71 -2.53 25.30
N ARG A 433 -3.05 -3.27 24.23
CA ARG A 433 -3.28 -4.72 24.31
C ARG A 433 -2.03 -5.47 24.78
N SER A 434 -0.84 -5.05 24.34
CA SER A 434 0.43 -5.71 24.69
C SER A 434 0.79 -5.63 26.17
N ILE A 435 0.36 -4.58 26.88
CA ILE A 435 0.59 -4.42 28.32
C ILE A 435 -0.57 -4.96 29.16
N LEU A 436 -1.82 -4.66 28.80
CA LEU A 436 -2.98 -5.02 29.64
C LEU A 436 -3.15 -6.53 29.84
N GLN A 437 -2.73 -7.34 28.88
CA GLN A 437 -2.91 -8.79 28.95
C GLN A 437 -1.79 -9.50 29.74
N ARG A 438 -0.65 -8.83 29.98
CA ARG A 438 0.59 -9.56 30.34
C ARG A 438 1.57 -8.81 31.24
N TYR A 439 1.57 -7.48 31.24
CA TYR A 439 2.64 -6.69 31.83
C TYR A 439 2.13 -5.41 32.50
N SER A 440 2.38 -5.27 33.80
CA SER A 440 2.05 -4.06 34.56
C SER A 440 3.18 -3.02 34.47
N ALA A 441 3.54 -2.60 33.25
CA ALA A 441 4.42 -1.44 33.08
C ALA A 441 3.77 -0.22 33.73
N SER A 442 4.48 0.42 34.65
CA SER A 442 3.98 1.63 35.31
C SER A 442 4.58 2.90 34.69
N ASN A 443 5.69 2.76 33.96
CA ASN A 443 6.39 3.89 33.36
C ASN A 443 7.15 3.48 32.09
N TRP A 444 7.63 4.48 31.34
CA TRP A 444 8.38 4.28 30.11
C TRP A 444 9.71 3.53 30.30
N ASN A 445 10.40 3.68 31.43
CA ASN A 445 11.69 3.01 31.65
C ASN A 445 11.54 1.48 31.66
N ASP A 446 10.43 0.97 32.20
CA ASP A 446 10.10 -0.47 32.17
C ASP A 446 10.02 -0.97 30.72
N ILE A 447 9.30 -0.22 29.87
CA ILE A 447 9.17 -0.51 28.44
C ILE A 447 10.52 -0.38 27.73
N ARG A 448 11.28 0.69 27.98
CA ARG A 448 12.61 0.94 27.39
C ARG A 448 13.54 -0.25 27.65
N GLN A 449 13.58 -0.77 28.87
CA GLN A 449 14.40 -1.94 29.22
C GLN A 449 14.01 -3.18 28.41
N ILE A 450 12.71 -3.43 28.24
CA ILE A 450 12.22 -4.52 27.38
C ILE A 450 12.67 -4.33 25.94
N LEU A 451 12.49 -3.12 25.38
CA LEU A 451 12.85 -2.85 23.98
C LEU A 451 14.36 -3.01 23.73
N GLN A 452 15.20 -2.65 24.70
CA GLN A 452 16.66 -2.79 24.64
C GLN A 452 17.14 -4.25 24.63
N ARG A 453 16.31 -5.22 25.03
CA ARG A 453 16.62 -6.65 24.88
C ARG A 453 16.56 -7.12 23.42
N PHE A 454 15.91 -6.37 22.54
CA PHE A 454 15.78 -6.68 21.10
C PHE A 454 16.54 -5.64 20.27
N PHE A 455 16.26 -5.55 18.96
CA PHE A 455 16.83 -4.49 18.14
C PHE A 455 16.20 -3.15 18.53
N TYR A 456 17.04 -2.30 19.12
CA TYR A 456 16.71 -0.98 19.63
C TYR A 456 17.58 0.07 18.94
N ASP A 457 16.97 1.05 18.29
CA ASP A 457 17.67 2.16 17.66
C ASP A 457 17.35 3.47 18.40
N PRO A 458 18.34 4.14 19.01
CA PRO A 458 18.11 5.37 19.77
C PRO A 458 17.47 6.50 18.96
N SER A 459 17.61 6.51 17.63
CA SER A 459 16.97 7.55 16.79
C SER A 459 15.44 7.45 16.78
N ARG A 460 14.88 6.32 17.22
CA ARG A 460 13.44 6.07 17.33
C ARG A 460 12.90 6.30 18.74
N GLU A 461 13.77 6.47 19.72
CA GLU A 461 13.43 6.49 21.14
C GLU A 461 12.34 7.51 21.49
N ASN A 462 12.50 8.75 21.04
CA ASN A 462 11.53 9.83 21.32
C ASN A 462 10.14 9.53 20.75
N ASP A 463 10.07 8.93 19.55
CA ASP A 463 8.79 8.55 18.92
C ASP A 463 8.12 7.41 19.69
N TRP A 464 8.91 6.46 20.17
CA TRP A 464 8.42 5.33 20.97
C TRP A 464 7.96 5.80 22.35
N GLU A 465 8.76 6.61 23.03
CA GLU A 465 8.43 7.19 24.34
C GLU A 465 7.13 7.99 24.29
N GLU A 466 6.96 8.85 23.29
CA GLU A 466 5.73 9.64 23.13
C GLU A 466 4.50 8.74 22.97
N ALA A 467 4.58 7.72 22.11
CA ALA A 467 3.47 6.80 21.88
C ALA A 467 3.11 6.01 23.15
N TRP A 468 4.12 5.54 23.89
CA TRP A 468 3.92 4.79 25.12
C TRP A 468 3.39 5.68 26.25
N ASN A 469 3.86 6.91 26.39
CA ASN A 469 3.35 7.84 27.41
C ASN A 469 1.85 8.13 27.22
N ILE A 470 1.35 8.21 25.99
CA ILE A 470 -0.09 8.33 25.70
C ILE A 470 -0.86 7.09 26.16
N VAL A 471 -0.30 5.90 25.95
CA VAL A 471 -0.92 4.62 26.32
C VAL A 471 -0.95 4.46 27.85
N LEU A 472 0.16 4.74 28.52
CA LEU A 472 0.33 4.63 29.96
C LEU A 472 -0.52 5.66 30.73
N ALA A 473 -0.74 6.86 30.16
CA ALA A 473 -1.63 7.86 30.74
C ALA A 473 -3.13 7.48 30.69
N GLY A 474 -3.50 6.43 29.96
CA GLY A 474 -4.87 5.96 29.85
C GLY A 474 -5.78 6.82 28.95
N PRO A 475 -7.11 6.58 28.96
CA PRO A 475 -8.07 7.21 28.05
C PRO A 475 -8.08 8.75 28.11
N SER A 476 -7.70 9.32 29.24
CA SER A 476 -7.58 10.76 29.49
C SER A 476 -6.49 11.44 28.67
N GLY A 477 -5.49 10.70 28.18
CA GLY A 477 -4.34 11.21 27.43
C GLY A 477 -4.59 11.49 25.95
N MET A 478 -5.67 10.95 25.35
CA MET A 478 -6.01 11.23 23.94
C MET A 478 -6.70 12.59 23.73
N GLY A 479 -7.22 13.22 24.80
CA GLY A 479 -8.11 14.38 24.71
C GLY A 479 -7.49 15.77 24.93
N THR A 480 -6.20 15.91 25.23
CA THR A 480 -5.68 17.17 25.82
C THR A 480 -4.71 17.99 24.97
N LYS A 481 -4.27 17.53 23.79
CA LYS A 481 -3.31 18.30 22.96
C LYS A 481 -3.88 19.08 21.76
N GLU A 482 -5.20 19.06 21.52
CA GLU A 482 -5.81 19.91 20.47
C GLU A 482 -6.29 21.29 20.97
N ALA A 483 -6.22 21.57 22.28
CA ALA A 483 -6.71 22.81 22.86
C ALA A 483 -5.62 23.86 23.20
N GLN A 484 -4.33 23.54 23.05
CA GLN A 484 -3.23 24.46 23.37
C GLN A 484 -2.36 24.72 22.14
N GLY A 485 -2.93 25.49 21.21
CA GLY A 485 -2.25 25.99 20.02
C GLY A 485 -3.02 27.12 19.34
N ARG A 486 -3.82 27.86 20.11
CA ARG A 486 -4.45 29.14 19.73
C ARG A 486 -4.61 29.97 21.00
N GLY A 487 -3.51 30.59 21.41
CA GLY A 487 -3.47 31.72 22.32
C GLY A 487 -2.81 32.86 21.59
#